data_AF-W5T7C2-F1
#
_entry.id   AF-W5T7C2-F1
#
_cell.length_a   1.000
_cell.length_b   1.000
_cell.length_c   1.000
_cell.angle_alpha   90.00
_cell.angle_beta   90.00
_cell.angle_gamma   90.00
#
_symmetry.space_group_name_H-M   'P 1'
#
loop_
_entity.id
_entity.type
_entity.pdbx_description
1 polymer ?
#
loop_
_entity_poly.entity_id
_entity_poly.type
_entity_poly.pdbx_seq_one_letter_code
_entity_poly.pdbx_strand_id
1 'polypeptide(L)'
;MTNTKNITKPEVSNTINTITEKMNSSNIYEVWEAYKSMHGLKSMDTQSEREILTLLQVNNLNPFKKEAYIIPFNGRYAVVVAYQTLLIRAYEAGYSKYSLEFKEEMVKTIKIDSKGNKMVQEDWQCTAYFKSEHGNIYSFSVLFNEYYKNSPIWREKPVFMLRKCAVSCLCRTLPGAGLESMPYIREELGDTDDLYESQRVQQIEHTETEKIVTKEMRPVDYESVTESDDNKHVPSNLSIESEVDTDSSALEAKQEDNKEQASNVDK
;
A
#
# COMPACT_ATOMS: atom_id res chain seq x y z
N MET A 1 20.39 5.88 -48.84
CA MET A 1 18.92 5.85 -48.69
C MET A 1 18.59 5.08 -47.42
N THR A 2 18.13 5.75 -46.38
CA THR A 2 17.61 5.13 -45.16
C THR A 2 16.14 4.78 -45.36
N ASN A 3 15.78 3.51 -45.28
CA ASN A 3 14.42 3.05 -45.54
C ASN A 3 13.54 3.16 -44.29
N THR A 4 13.02 4.36 -44.02
CA THR A 4 12.11 4.62 -42.90
C THR A 4 10.79 3.87 -43.11
N LYS A 5 10.62 2.74 -42.40
CA LYS A 5 9.35 2.01 -42.38
C LYS A 5 8.27 2.84 -41.69
N ASN A 6 7.46 3.54 -42.48
CA ASN A 6 6.23 4.17 -42.01
C ASN A 6 5.21 3.06 -41.68
N ILE A 7 5.18 2.63 -40.42
CA ILE A 7 4.19 1.66 -39.93
C ILE A 7 2.81 2.29 -40.06
N THR A 8 1.90 1.62 -40.76
CA THR A 8 0.58 2.16 -41.06
C THR A 8 -0.40 1.96 -39.91
N LYS A 9 -1.39 2.85 -39.80
CA LYS A 9 -2.41 2.82 -38.74
C LYS A 9 -3.10 1.45 -38.54
N PRO A 10 -3.45 0.65 -39.58
CA PRO A 10 -3.97 -0.70 -39.37
C PRO A 10 -2.95 -1.71 -38.83
N GLU A 11 -1.65 -1.62 -39.19
CA GLU A 11 -0.62 -2.51 -38.63
C GLU A 11 -0.44 -2.27 -37.13
N VAL A 12 -0.50 -1.01 -36.68
CA VAL A 12 -0.50 -0.65 -35.25
C VAL A 12 -1.72 -1.25 -34.55
N SER A 13 -2.92 -1.12 -35.14
CA SER A 13 -4.15 -1.67 -34.55
C SER A 13 -4.11 -3.20 -34.42
N ASN A 14 -3.64 -3.91 -35.45
CA ASN A 14 -3.50 -5.37 -35.41
C ASN A 14 -2.48 -5.81 -34.33
N THR A 15 -1.36 -5.10 -34.23
CA THR A 15 -0.32 -5.37 -33.22
C THR A 15 -0.86 -5.19 -31.79
N ILE A 16 -1.64 -4.12 -31.54
CA ILE A 16 -2.28 -3.87 -30.24
C ILE A 16 -3.28 -4.98 -29.88
N ASN A 17 -4.09 -5.43 -30.84
CA ASN A 17 -5.05 -6.52 -30.62
C ASN A 17 -4.33 -7.82 -30.23
N THR A 18 -3.31 -8.24 -30.99
CA THR A 18 -2.54 -9.46 -30.71
C THR A 18 -1.76 -9.40 -29.39
N ILE A 19 -1.35 -8.21 -28.93
CA ILE A 19 -0.80 -8.04 -27.58
C ILE A 19 -1.90 -8.18 -26.53
N THR A 20 -3.06 -7.55 -26.74
CA THR A 20 -4.20 -7.57 -25.79
C THR A 20 -4.78 -8.98 -25.59
N GLU A 21 -4.80 -9.79 -26.65
CA GLU A 21 -5.13 -11.22 -26.58
C GLU A 21 -4.15 -11.96 -25.67
N LYS A 22 -2.84 -11.81 -25.90
CA LYS A 22 -1.78 -12.46 -25.11
C LYS A 22 -1.73 -12.01 -23.66
N MET A 23 -2.01 -10.73 -23.37
CA MET A 23 -2.12 -10.19 -22.01
C MET A 23 -3.17 -10.94 -21.16
N ASN A 24 -4.21 -11.47 -21.81
CA ASN A 24 -5.33 -12.15 -21.17
C ASN A 24 -5.32 -13.68 -21.41
N SER A 25 -4.27 -14.23 -22.03
CA SER A 25 -4.13 -15.66 -22.26
C SER A 25 -4.04 -16.43 -20.94
N SER A 26 -4.64 -17.62 -20.89
CA SER A 26 -4.43 -18.59 -19.81
C SER A 26 -3.06 -19.27 -19.88
N ASN A 27 -2.35 -19.15 -21.02
CA ASN A 27 -0.98 -19.61 -21.15
C ASN A 27 -0.01 -18.55 -20.62
N ILE A 28 0.48 -18.74 -19.39
CA ILE A 28 1.42 -17.81 -18.74
C ILE A 28 2.71 -17.56 -19.54
N TYR A 29 3.12 -18.48 -20.43
CA TYR A 29 4.26 -18.27 -21.33
C TYR A 29 3.97 -17.18 -22.37
N GLU A 30 2.77 -17.14 -22.97
CA GLU A 30 2.38 -16.09 -23.92
C GLU A 30 2.28 -14.72 -23.24
N VAL A 31 1.75 -14.70 -22.01
CA VAL A 31 1.71 -13.53 -21.14
C VAL A 31 3.13 -13.03 -20.86
N TRP A 32 4.06 -13.94 -20.52
CA TRP A 32 5.45 -13.63 -20.22
C TRP A 32 6.24 -13.11 -21.43
N GLU A 33 6.14 -13.75 -22.60
CA GLU A 33 6.80 -13.28 -23.83
C GLU A 33 6.30 -11.89 -24.24
N ALA A 34 5.00 -11.64 -24.16
CA ALA A 34 4.43 -10.32 -24.41
C ALA A 34 4.93 -9.28 -23.39
N TYR A 35 5.02 -9.64 -22.10
CA TYR A 35 5.47 -8.76 -21.03
C TYR A 35 6.95 -8.36 -21.19
N LYS A 36 7.85 -9.35 -21.41
CA LYS A 36 9.28 -9.10 -21.71
C LYS A 36 9.44 -8.13 -22.88
N SER A 37 8.72 -8.38 -23.96
CA SER A 37 8.78 -7.59 -25.19
C SER A 37 8.33 -6.14 -24.96
N MET A 38 7.18 -5.94 -24.30
CA MET A 38 6.65 -4.61 -24.03
C MET A 38 7.51 -3.80 -23.05
N HIS A 39 8.04 -4.44 -22.00
CA HIS A 39 8.88 -3.79 -20.99
C HIS A 39 10.37 -3.74 -21.35
N GLY A 40 10.77 -4.26 -22.51
CA GLY A 40 12.16 -4.22 -22.99
C GLY A 40 13.15 -4.95 -22.07
N LEU A 41 12.71 -6.01 -21.38
CA LEU A 41 13.55 -6.78 -20.46
C LEU A 41 14.65 -7.51 -21.24
N LYS A 42 15.92 -7.19 -20.97
CA LYS A 42 17.08 -7.67 -21.74
C LYS A 42 17.84 -8.76 -21.01
N SER A 43 18.33 -9.73 -21.78
CA SER A 43 19.35 -10.74 -21.41
C SER A 43 19.30 -11.21 -19.95
N MET A 44 18.21 -11.89 -19.60
CA MET A 44 18.16 -12.76 -18.44
C MET A 44 18.68 -14.15 -18.82
N ASP A 45 19.30 -14.88 -17.89
CA ASP A 45 19.68 -16.27 -18.10
C ASP A 45 18.46 -17.22 -18.04
N THR A 46 18.57 -18.38 -18.68
CA THR A 46 17.46 -19.34 -18.80
C THR A 46 17.01 -19.96 -17.48
N GLN A 47 17.84 -19.91 -16.42
CA GLN A 47 17.46 -20.42 -15.10
C GLN A 47 16.64 -19.37 -14.34
N SER A 48 17.10 -18.12 -14.27
CA SER A 48 16.31 -17.00 -13.71
C SER A 48 14.99 -16.81 -14.46
N GLU A 49 14.96 -17.00 -15.78
CA GLU A 49 13.73 -16.98 -16.57
C GLU A 49 12.76 -18.10 -16.18
N ARG A 50 13.26 -19.32 -16.01
CA ARG A 50 12.46 -20.46 -15.55
C ARG A 50 11.92 -20.23 -14.14
N GLU A 51 12.71 -19.65 -13.24
CA GLU A 51 12.30 -19.29 -11.89
C GLU A 51 11.14 -18.29 -11.89
N ILE A 52 11.23 -17.22 -12.69
CA ILE A 52 10.14 -16.24 -12.85
C ILE A 52 8.88 -16.90 -13.43
N LEU A 53 9.00 -17.63 -14.54
CA LEU A 53 7.86 -18.35 -15.14
C LEU A 53 7.21 -19.32 -14.13
N THR A 54 8.00 -20.05 -13.35
CA THR A 54 7.50 -20.98 -12.33
C THR A 54 6.76 -20.25 -11.21
N LEU A 55 7.31 -19.15 -10.69
CA LEU A 55 6.67 -18.35 -9.64
C LEU A 55 5.35 -17.72 -10.11
N LEU A 56 5.30 -17.23 -11.36
CA LEU A 56 4.08 -16.71 -11.97
C LEU A 56 3.05 -17.81 -12.22
N GLN A 57 3.47 -18.99 -12.68
CA GLN A 57 2.57 -20.12 -12.97
C GLN A 57 1.99 -20.73 -11.70
N VAL A 58 2.83 -21.11 -10.73
CA VAL A 58 2.40 -21.78 -9.49
C VAL A 58 1.47 -20.90 -8.67
N ASN A 59 1.74 -19.59 -8.60
CA ASN A 59 0.89 -18.65 -7.90
C ASN A 59 -0.23 -18.06 -8.80
N ASN A 60 -0.36 -18.46 -10.07
CA ASN A 60 -1.34 -17.91 -11.03
C ASN A 60 -1.35 -16.36 -11.04
N LEU A 61 -0.20 -15.73 -11.29
CA LEU A 61 0.01 -14.28 -11.26
C LEU A 61 0.21 -13.73 -12.68
N ASN A 62 -0.58 -12.72 -13.05
CA ASN A 62 -0.46 -12.02 -14.33
C ASN A 62 0.18 -10.62 -14.15
N PRO A 63 1.38 -10.38 -14.72
CA PRO A 63 2.09 -9.12 -14.51
C PRO A 63 1.50 -7.92 -15.29
N PHE A 64 0.72 -8.14 -16.36
CA PHE A 64 -0.03 -7.06 -17.02
C PHE A 64 -1.22 -6.57 -16.18
N LYS A 65 -1.88 -7.49 -15.45
CA LYS A 65 -2.94 -7.15 -14.49
C LYS A 65 -2.41 -6.44 -13.23
N LYS A 66 -1.09 -6.22 -13.16
CA LYS A 66 -0.37 -5.64 -12.00
C LYS A 66 -0.50 -6.49 -10.73
N GLU A 67 -0.69 -7.80 -10.89
CA GLU A 67 -0.74 -8.76 -9.77
C GLU A 67 0.67 -9.11 -9.27
N ALA A 68 1.64 -9.05 -10.19
CA ALA A 68 3.07 -9.12 -9.90
C ALA A 68 3.84 -8.08 -10.73
N TYR A 69 5.01 -7.70 -10.24
CA TYR A 69 5.98 -6.84 -10.91
C TYR A 69 7.27 -7.63 -11.06
N ILE A 70 7.93 -7.53 -12.22
CA ILE A 70 9.26 -8.11 -12.43
C ILE A 70 10.26 -6.96 -12.38
N ILE A 71 11.14 -6.99 -11.38
CA ILE A 71 12.02 -5.86 -11.04
C ILE A 71 13.49 -6.30 -11.10
N PRO A 72 14.43 -5.48 -11.61
CA PRO A 72 15.84 -5.72 -11.37
C PRO A 72 16.14 -5.73 -9.86
N PHE A 73 16.92 -6.71 -9.41
CA PHE A 73 17.36 -6.87 -8.02
C PHE A 73 18.67 -7.66 -7.98
N ASN A 74 19.73 -7.14 -7.34
CA ASN A 74 21.05 -7.78 -7.24
C ASN A 74 21.62 -8.35 -8.57
N GLY A 75 21.45 -7.62 -9.67
CA GLY A 75 21.91 -8.02 -11.00
C GLY A 75 21.11 -9.14 -11.67
N ARG A 76 20.01 -9.59 -11.06
CA ARG A 76 19.00 -10.50 -11.64
C ARG A 76 17.65 -9.80 -11.72
N TYR A 77 16.61 -10.53 -12.10
CA TYR A 77 15.22 -10.10 -11.96
C TYR A 77 14.53 -10.85 -10.82
N ALA A 78 13.71 -10.17 -10.03
CA ALA A 78 12.90 -10.72 -8.96
C ALA A 78 11.40 -10.51 -9.24
N VAL A 79 10.57 -11.49 -8.85
CA VAL A 79 9.11 -11.35 -8.86
C VAL A 79 8.66 -10.73 -7.55
N VAL A 80 7.96 -9.61 -7.63
CA VAL A 80 7.35 -8.92 -6.49
C VAL A 80 5.83 -8.99 -6.59
N VAL A 81 5.15 -9.51 -5.57
CA VAL A 81 3.68 -9.55 -5.53
C VAL A 81 3.13 -8.16 -5.24
N ALA A 82 2.01 -7.82 -5.88
CA ALA A 82 1.27 -6.62 -5.53
C ALA A 82 0.52 -6.80 -4.21
N TYR A 83 0.70 -5.87 -3.27
CA TYR A 83 -0.04 -5.82 -2.00
C TYR A 83 -1.56 -6.06 -2.17
N GLN A 84 -2.16 -5.46 -3.21
CA GLN A 84 -3.58 -5.61 -3.51
C GLN A 84 -3.99 -7.06 -3.85
N THR A 85 -3.10 -7.86 -4.44
CA THR A 85 -3.36 -9.26 -4.81
C THR A 85 -3.37 -10.18 -3.60
N LEU A 86 -2.53 -9.91 -2.59
CA LEU A 86 -2.58 -10.62 -1.30
C LEU A 86 -3.95 -10.38 -0.62
N LEU A 87 -4.42 -9.13 -0.59
CA LEU A 87 -5.72 -8.78 -0.04
C LEU A 87 -6.89 -9.41 -0.80
N ILE A 88 -6.89 -9.33 -2.14
CA ILE A 88 -7.96 -9.89 -2.97
C ILE A 88 -8.14 -11.38 -2.69
N ARG A 89 -7.05 -12.16 -2.65
CA ARG A 89 -7.10 -13.60 -2.39
C ARG A 89 -7.48 -13.94 -0.95
N ALA A 90 -7.07 -13.13 0.02
CA ALA A 90 -7.58 -13.27 1.38
C ALA A 90 -9.11 -13.07 1.41
N TYR A 91 -9.65 -12.09 0.68
CA TYR A 91 -11.10 -11.90 0.59
C TYR A 91 -11.81 -13.05 -0.16
N GLU A 92 -11.23 -13.53 -1.27
CA GLU A 92 -11.75 -14.69 -2.03
C GLU A 92 -11.74 -15.99 -1.22
N ALA A 93 -10.87 -16.09 -0.21
CA ALA A 93 -10.77 -17.22 0.72
C ALA A 93 -11.65 -17.10 1.99
N GLY A 94 -12.62 -16.18 2.02
CA GLY A 94 -13.58 -16.06 3.13
C GLY A 94 -13.06 -15.26 4.34
N TYR A 95 -12.17 -14.29 4.12
CA TYR A 95 -11.74 -13.34 5.15
C TYR A 95 -12.35 -11.95 4.91
N SER A 96 -12.86 -11.31 5.97
CA SER A 96 -13.68 -10.11 5.81
C SER A 96 -12.85 -8.86 5.50
N LYS A 97 -13.13 -8.23 4.35
CA LYS A 97 -12.56 -6.94 3.93
C LYS A 97 -12.74 -5.82 4.97
N TYR A 98 -13.79 -5.89 5.78
CA TYR A 98 -14.10 -4.90 6.81
C TYR A 98 -13.49 -5.24 8.18
N SER A 99 -12.64 -6.26 8.26
CA SER A 99 -11.98 -6.73 9.50
C SER A 99 -10.46 -6.58 9.49
N LEU A 100 -9.89 -5.93 8.47
CA LEU A 100 -8.47 -5.63 8.42
C LEU A 100 -8.17 -4.43 9.34
N GLU A 101 -7.73 -4.73 10.55
CA GLU A 101 -7.38 -3.76 11.58
C GLU A 101 -5.86 -3.75 11.83
N PHE A 102 -5.36 -2.63 12.36
CA PHE A 102 -3.94 -2.46 12.70
C PHE A 102 -3.81 -1.85 14.08
N LYS A 103 -2.87 -2.37 14.87
CA LYS A 103 -2.45 -1.80 16.16
C LYS A 103 -0.98 -1.45 16.10
N GLU A 104 -0.67 -0.17 16.26
CA GLU A 104 0.69 0.34 16.44
C GLU A 104 1.00 0.56 17.93
N GLU A 105 2.13 0.05 18.43
CA GLU A 105 2.57 0.34 19.80
C GLU A 105 4.11 0.28 19.94
N MET A 106 4.63 1.00 20.94
CA MET A 106 6.05 0.91 21.32
C MET A 106 6.26 -0.32 22.21
N VAL A 107 7.20 -1.17 21.83
CA VAL A 107 7.53 -2.43 22.51
C VAL A 107 9.01 -2.47 22.88
N LYS A 108 9.39 -3.39 23.78
CA LYS A 108 10.79 -3.64 24.14
C LYS A 108 11.28 -4.90 23.44
N THR A 109 12.26 -4.76 22.55
CA THR A 109 12.82 -5.84 21.74
C THR A 109 14.25 -6.15 22.16
N ILE A 110 14.73 -7.34 21.78
CA ILE A 110 16.09 -7.79 22.06
C ILE A 110 16.88 -7.76 20.77
N LYS A 111 17.89 -6.89 20.70
CA LYS A 111 18.89 -6.86 19.64
C LYS A 111 20.15 -7.58 20.12
N ILE A 112 20.80 -8.32 19.23
CA ILE A 112 22.10 -8.94 19.51
C ILE A 112 23.18 -8.02 18.93
N ASP A 113 24.17 -7.64 19.74
CA ASP A 113 25.30 -6.83 19.28
C ASP A 113 26.33 -7.66 18.48
N SER A 114 27.32 -7.00 17.88
CA SER A 114 28.39 -7.66 17.11
C SER A 114 29.35 -8.53 17.94
N LYS A 115 29.12 -8.64 19.26
CA LYS A 115 29.86 -9.48 20.21
C LYS A 115 28.99 -10.60 20.80
N GLY A 116 27.71 -10.70 20.40
CA GLY A 116 26.76 -11.69 20.90
C GLY A 116 25.98 -11.29 22.15
N ASN A 117 26.15 -10.07 22.66
CA ASN A 117 25.42 -9.58 23.84
C ASN A 117 23.96 -9.25 23.49
N LYS A 118 23.04 -9.59 24.39
CA LYS A 118 21.63 -9.17 24.30
C LYS A 118 21.47 -7.76 24.84
N MET A 119 21.11 -6.82 23.97
CA MET A 119 20.69 -5.46 24.33
C MET A 119 19.16 -5.35 24.26
N VAL A 120 18.55 -4.77 25.29
CA VAL A 120 17.14 -4.36 25.22
C VAL A 120 17.08 -2.98 24.57
N GLN A 121 16.24 -2.83 23.56
CA GLN A 121 15.95 -1.56 22.89
C GLN A 121 14.44 -1.32 22.88
N GLU A 122 14.03 -0.08 22.63
CA GLU A 122 12.63 0.24 22.31
C GLU A 122 12.45 0.22 20.78
N ASP A 123 11.31 -0.29 20.34
CA ASP A 123 11.00 -0.60 18.94
C ASP A 123 9.55 -0.26 18.65
N TRP A 124 9.22 0.01 17.39
CA TRP A 124 7.84 0.27 16.98
C TRP A 124 7.27 -0.98 16.35
N GLN A 125 6.28 -1.60 17.00
CA GLN A 125 5.56 -2.75 16.47
C GLN A 125 4.29 -2.30 15.76
N CYS A 126 4.00 -2.92 14.61
CA CYS A 126 2.67 -2.93 14.02
C CYS A 126 2.16 -4.37 14.00
N THR A 127 0.96 -4.59 14.56
CA THR A 127 0.24 -5.86 14.44
C THR A 127 -0.95 -5.66 13.53
N ALA A 128 -1.00 -6.42 12.43
CA ALA A 128 -2.18 -6.53 11.59
C ALA A 128 -3.11 -7.62 12.14
N TYR A 129 -4.42 -7.44 11.97
CA TYR A 129 -5.47 -8.39 12.33
C TYR A 129 -6.39 -8.66 11.14
N PHE A 130 -6.93 -9.87 11.07
CA PHE A 130 -7.90 -10.30 10.06
C PHE A 130 -8.92 -11.24 10.69
N LYS A 131 -10.20 -11.12 10.34
CA LYS A 131 -11.26 -12.04 10.79
C LYS A 131 -11.80 -12.87 9.63
N SER A 132 -11.88 -14.19 9.79
CA SER A 132 -12.58 -15.06 8.85
C SER A 132 -14.10 -14.95 9.01
N GLU A 133 -14.86 -15.39 8.01
CA GLU A 133 -16.33 -15.45 8.09
C GLU A 133 -16.84 -16.31 9.24
N HIS A 134 -16.07 -17.34 9.64
CA HIS A 134 -16.36 -18.17 10.83
C HIS A 134 -16.06 -17.47 12.17
N GLY A 135 -15.57 -16.24 12.14
CA GLY A 135 -15.35 -15.40 13.32
C GLY A 135 -13.96 -15.52 13.97
N ASN A 136 -13.13 -16.45 13.51
CA ASN A 136 -11.75 -16.61 13.99
C ASN A 136 -10.91 -15.37 13.63
N ILE A 137 -10.07 -14.92 14.56
CA ILE A 137 -9.16 -13.79 14.38
C ILE A 137 -7.73 -14.32 14.21
N TYR A 138 -7.05 -13.83 13.19
CA TYR A 138 -5.65 -14.09 12.87
C TYR A 138 -4.87 -12.78 12.99
N SER A 139 -3.61 -12.84 13.41
CA SER A 139 -2.78 -11.65 13.58
C SER A 139 -1.30 -11.92 13.33
N PHE A 140 -0.59 -10.93 12.79
CA PHE A 140 0.86 -10.99 12.61
C PHE A 140 1.48 -9.65 13.00
N SER A 141 2.58 -9.70 13.75
CA SER A 141 3.31 -8.54 14.25
C SER A 141 4.67 -8.41 13.56
N VAL A 142 5.02 -7.19 13.14
CA VAL A 142 6.35 -6.85 12.58
C VAL A 142 6.98 -5.72 13.37
N LEU A 143 8.31 -5.71 13.47
CA LEU A 143 9.08 -4.67 14.13
C LEU A 143 9.65 -3.68 13.11
N PHE A 144 9.61 -2.38 13.42
CA PHE A 144 10.13 -1.35 12.54
C PHE A 144 11.63 -1.54 12.24
N ASN A 145 12.44 -1.89 13.25
CA ASN A 145 13.87 -2.13 13.04
C ASN A 145 14.21 -3.38 12.20
N GLU A 146 13.24 -4.26 11.91
CA GLU A 146 13.44 -5.43 11.02
C GLU A 146 13.14 -5.11 9.55
N TYR A 147 12.16 -4.23 9.29
CA TYR A 147 11.65 -3.95 7.93
C TYR A 147 12.00 -2.55 7.41
N TYR A 148 12.45 -1.63 8.27
CA TYR A 148 12.81 -0.27 7.87
C TYR A 148 13.96 -0.27 6.86
N LYS A 149 13.80 0.56 5.83
CA LYS A 149 14.74 0.79 4.74
C LYS A 149 14.99 2.27 4.58
N ASN A 150 16.19 2.67 4.21
CA ASN A 150 16.51 4.10 4.08
C ASN A 150 16.09 4.69 2.71
N SER A 151 14.90 4.35 2.22
CA SER A 151 14.33 4.89 0.98
C SER A 151 13.37 6.06 1.24
N PRO A 152 13.07 6.91 0.24
CA PRO A 152 12.24 8.11 0.42
C PRO A 152 10.86 7.81 1.03
N ILE A 153 10.16 6.80 0.48
CA ILE A 153 8.81 6.44 0.92
C ILE A 153 8.74 5.92 2.36
N TRP A 154 9.81 5.29 2.87
CA TRP A 154 9.91 4.89 4.28
C TRP A 154 10.14 6.07 5.23
N ARG A 155 10.86 7.11 4.78
CA ARG A 155 11.03 8.36 5.54
C ARG A 155 9.77 9.21 5.55
N GLU A 156 9.04 9.26 4.42
CA GLU A 156 7.79 10.02 4.31
C GLU A 156 6.59 9.35 4.99
N LYS A 157 6.47 8.02 4.89
CA LYS A 157 5.24 7.28 5.25
C LYS A 157 5.54 6.00 6.07
N PRO A 158 6.35 6.06 7.15
CA PRO A 158 6.82 4.88 7.87
C PRO A 158 5.70 3.96 8.36
N VAL A 159 4.62 4.51 8.93
CA VAL A 159 3.46 3.73 9.41
C VAL A 159 2.77 2.96 8.27
N PHE A 160 2.59 3.59 7.11
CA PHE A 160 1.97 2.94 5.95
C PHE A 160 2.82 1.78 5.43
N MET A 161 4.14 1.96 5.39
CA MET A 161 5.08 0.92 4.97
C MET A 161 5.15 -0.24 5.97
N LEU A 162 5.16 0.07 7.29
CA LEU A 162 5.15 -0.95 8.35
C LEU A 162 3.83 -1.74 8.36
N ARG A 163 2.68 -1.08 8.20
CA ARG A 163 1.36 -1.73 8.02
C ARG A 163 1.35 -2.68 6.83
N LYS A 164 1.92 -2.26 5.69
CA LYS A 164 2.05 -3.12 4.50
C LYS A 164 2.88 -4.38 4.76
N CYS A 165 3.95 -4.29 5.56
CA CYS A 165 4.72 -5.46 5.98
C CYS A 165 3.87 -6.37 6.87
N ALA A 166 3.24 -5.82 7.92
CA ALA A 166 2.41 -6.56 8.87
C ALA A 166 1.33 -7.42 8.18
N VAL A 167 0.56 -6.80 7.27
CA VAL A 167 -0.51 -7.48 6.54
C VAL A 167 0.02 -8.44 5.46
N SER A 168 1.18 -8.16 4.85
CA SER A 168 1.81 -9.08 3.89
C SER A 168 2.23 -10.39 4.56
N CYS A 169 2.90 -10.30 5.70
CA CYS A 169 3.25 -11.44 6.53
C CYS A 169 1.98 -12.18 7.01
N LEU A 170 0.98 -11.47 7.51
CA LEU A 170 -0.30 -12.05 7.93
C LEU A 170 -0.97 -12.83 6.79
N CYS A 171 -1.10 -12.22 5.60
CA CYS A 171 -1.70 -12.85 4.43
C CYS A 171 -1.08 -14.21 4.09
N ARG A 172 0.25 -14.37 4.18
CA ARG A 172 0.92 -15.66 3.94
C ARG A 172 0.68 -16.72 5.02
N THR A 173 0.15 -16.34 6.18
CA THR A 173 -0.22 -17.25 7.28
C THR A 173 -1.71 -17.61 7.32
N LEU A 174 -2.55 -17.04 6.45
CA LEU A 174 -4.00 -17.28 6.45
C LEU A 174 -4.35 -18.66 5.84
N PRO A 175 -4.91 -19.61 6.61
CA PRO A 175 -5.31 -20.92 6.08
C PRO A 175 -6.26 -20.82 4.88
N GLY A 176 -6.03 -21.67 3.87
CA GLY A 176 -6.90 -21.79 2.69
C GLY A 176 -6.73 -20.71 1.63
N ALA A 177 -6.00 -19.62 1.89
CA ALA A 177 -5.84 -18.52 0.93
C ALA A 177 -4.85 -18.80 -0.21
N GLY A 178 -4.05 -19.87 -0.12
CA GLY A 178 -3.02 -20.20 -1.12
C GLY A 178 -1.91 -19.15 -1.22
N LEU A 179 -1.63 -18.43 -0.13
CA LEU A 179 -0.69 -17.32 -0.08
C LEU A 179 0.69 -17.69 0.48
N GLU A 180 0.85 -18.91 1.02
CA GLU A 180 2.10 -19.43 1.59
C GLU A 180 3.28 -19.38 0.59
N SER A 181 3.02 -19.66 -0.69
CA SER A 181 4.00 -19.67 -1.78
C SER A 181 4.20 -18.33 -2.49
N MET A 182 3.57 -17.24 -2.01
CA MET A 182 3.64 -15.93 -2.66
C MET A 182 5.04 -15.31 -2.57
N PRO A 183 5.63 -14.87 -3.70
CA PRO A 183 6.86 -14.08 -3.69
C PRO A 183 6.80 -12.85 -2.78
N TYR A 184 7.97 -12.28 -2.51
CA TYR A 184 8.13 -11.11 -1.66
C TYR A 184 7.31 -9.90 -2.16
N ILE A 185 6.87 -9.01 -1.26
CA ILE A 185 6.51 -7.64 -1.64
C ILE A 185 7.78 -6.77 -1.68
N ARG A 186 7.74 -5.62 -2.36
CA ARG A 186 8.92 -4.72 -2.47
C ARG A 186 9.44 -4.31 -1.08
N GLU A 187 8.53 -4.22 -0.12
CA GLU A 187 8.83 -3.88 1.27
C GLU A 187 9.60 -4.97 2.04
N GLU A 188 9.77 -6.18 1.49
CA GLU A 188 10.50 -7.30 2.12
C GLU A 188 11.91 -7.53 1.50
N LEU A 189 12.18 -7.07 0.27
CA LEU A 189 13.47 -7.26 -0.42
C LEU A 189 14.57 -6.29 0.10
N GLY A 190 15.73 -6.78 0.54
CA GLY A 190 16.77 -5.95 1.19
C GLY A 190 17.29 -4.73 0.41
N ASP A 191 17.90 -3.77 1.11
CA ASP A 191 18.34 -2.49 0.54
C ASP A 191 19.49 -2.62 -0.48
N THR A 192 19.13 -2.73 -1.76
CA THR A 192 20.05 -2.66 -2.91
C THR A 192 19.48 -1.83 -4.07
N ASP A 193 18.59 -0.86 -3.78
CA ASP A 193 17.63 -0.32 -4.76
C ASP A 193 17.67 1.21 -4.94
N ASP A 194 18.88 1.81 -4.95
CA ASP A 194 19.11 3.22 -5.32
C ASP A 194 18.74 3.54 -6.79
N LEU A 195 18.46 2.53 -7.61
CA LEU A 195 18.20 2.66 -9.05
C LEU A 195 16.71 2.76 -9.44
N TYR A 196 15.77 2.57 -8.51
CA TYR A 196 14.35 2.46 -8.87
C TYR A 196 13.58 3.79 -8.91
N GLU A 197 13.82 4.69 -7.96
CA GLU A 197 13.03 5.93 -7.85
C GLU A 197 13.35 6.93 -8.97
N SER A 198 14.58 6.92 -9.49
CA SER A 198 15.01 7.76 -10.62
C SER A 198 14.18 7.53 -11.89
N GLN A 199 13.66 6.32 -12.10
CA GLN A 199 12.76 6.00 -13.22
C GLN A 199 11.31 6.43 -12.99
N ARG A 200 10.87 6.62 -11.74
CA ARG A 200 9.50 7.09 -11.45
C ARG A 200 9.38 8.61 -11.56
N VAL A 201 10.38 9.36 -11.10
CA VAL A 201 10.37 10.84 -11.17
C VAL A 201 10.27 11.32 -12.63
N GLN A 202 11.11 10.78 -13.51
CA GLN A 202 11.10 11.13 -14.95
C GLN A 202 9.76 10.83 -15.64
N GLN A 203 9.02 9.83 -15.17
CA GLN A 203 7.71 9.47 -15.74
C GLN A 203 6.58 10.44 -15.33
N ILE A 204 6.73 11.12 -14.18
CA ILE A 204 5.79 12.15 -13.73
C ILE A 204 6.05 13.45 -14.50
N GLU A 205 7.31 13.92 -14.51
CA GLU A 205 7.69 15.18 -15.18
C GLU A 205 7.30 15.20 -16.67
N HIS A 206 7.54 14.10 -17.40
CA HIS A 206 7.17 13.99 -18.82
C HIS A 206 5.66 13.95 -19.10
N THR A 207 4.80 13.79 -18.09
CA THR A 207 3.35 13.67 -18.28
C THR A 207 2.62 15.01 -18.13
N GLU A 208 3.18 15.99 -17.40
CA GLU A 208 2.49 17.27 -17.11
C GLU A 208 2.88 18.44 -18.02
N THR A 209 3.93 18.35 -18.84
CA THR A 209 4.42 19.51 -19.63
C THR A 209 3.74 19.73 -20.99
N GLU A 210 2.94 18.78 -21.52
CA GLU A 210 2.28 18.90 -22.84
C GLU A 210 0.75 19.12 -22.77
N LYS A 211 0.32 20.25 -22.20
CA LYS A 211 -0.72 21.18 -22.76
C LYS A 211 -1.19 22.23 -21.75
N ILE A 212 -0.51 23.37 -21.72
CA ILE A 212 -1.14 24.65 -21.42
C ILE A 212 -0.92 25.57 -22.63
N VAL A 213 -1.88 25.57 -23.56
CA VAL A 213 -1.87 26.53 -24.66
C VAL A 213 -2.29 27.89 -24.09
N THR A 214 -1.38 28.85 -24.15
CA THR A 214 -1.59 30.21 -23.63
C THR A 214 -2.79 30.86 -24.29
N LYS A 215 -3.85 31.11 -23.50
CA LYS A 215 -4.95 31.98 -23.91
C LYS A 215 -4.84 33.27 -23.11
N GLU A 216 -4.53 34.37 -23.80
CA GLU A 216 -4.27 35.67 -23.19
C GLU A 216 -5.46 36.13 -22.34
N MET A 217 -5.21 36.38 -21.05
CA MET A 217 -6.13 37.16 -20.22
C MET A 217 -5.92 38.63 -20.54
N ARG A 218 -6.94 39.29 -21.09
CA ARG A 218 -6.99 40.75 -21.11
C ARG A 218 -7.43 41.25 -19.73
N PRO A 219 -6.88 42.36 -19.22
CA PRO A 219 -7.43 43.01 -18.03
C PRO A 219 -8.85 43.49 -18.31
N VAL A 220 -9.68 43.52 -17.27
CA VAL A 220 -10.96 44.23 -17.25
C VAL A 220 -10.91 45.15 -16.05
N ASP A 221 -10.91 46.45 -16.32
CA ASP A 221 -10.84 47.50 -15.30
C ASP A 221 -12.15 47.58 -14.50
N TYR A 222 -12.08 48.17 -13.30
CA TYR A 222 -13.14 48.07 -12.29
C TYR A 222 -13.54 49.46 -11.78
N GLU A 223 -14.67 50.02 -12.23
CA GLU A 223 -15.30 51.18 -11.55
C GLU A 223 -16.77 51.47 -11.94
N SER A 224 -17.48 52.17 -11.03
CA SER A 224 -18.72 52.94 -11.20
C SER A 224 -20.05 52.28 -11.64
N VAL A 225 -20.81 51.80 -10.63
CA VAL A 225 -22.19 52.23 -10.26
C VAL A 225 -23.07 52.99 -11.28
N THR A 226 -24.33 52.54 -11.44
CA THR A 226 -25.56 53.39 -11.44
C THR A 226 -26.82 52.55 -11.17
N GLU A 227 -27.92 53.19 -10.78
CA GLU A 227 -29.13 52.58 -10.18
C GLU A 227 -30.29 52.36 -11.17
N SER A 228 -31.19 51.39 -10.89
CA SER A 228 -32.66 51.61 -10.70
C SER A 228 -33.44 50.29 -10.57
N ASP A 229 -34.19 50.14 -9.47
CA ASP A 229 -35.56 49.58 -9.28
C ASP A 229 -36.03 48.28 -10.03
N ASP A 230 -36.91 47.42 -9.49
CA ASP A 230 -37.80 47.55 -8.33
C ASP A 230 -38.22 46.19 -7.70
N ASN A 231 -38.73 46.25 -6.46
CA ASN A 231 -39.76 45.39 -5.82
C ASN A 231 -39.50 43.91 -5.42
N LYS A 232 -39.52 43.73 -4.07
CA LYS A 232 -40.30 42.72 -3.30
C LYS A 232 -39.90 41.23 -3.46
N HIS A 233 -39.69 40.43 -2.41
CA HIS A 233 -40.07 40.58 -0.98
C HIS A 233 -39.22 39.66 -0.08
N VAL A 234 -38.74 40.17 1.07
CA VAL A 234 -38.16 39.39 2.17
C VAL A 234 -38.60 40.01 3.49
N PRO A 235 -39.03 39.19 4.46
CA PRO A 235 -38.47 39.22 5.83
C PRO A 235 -38.26 37.78 6.36
N SER A 236 -37.40 37.44 7.32
CA SER A 236 -36.31 38.04 8.09
C SER A 236 -35.93 36.99 9.18
N ASN A 237 -34.82 37.23 9.93
CA ASN A 237 -34.27 36.46 11.07
C ASN A 237 -33.13 35.47 10.69
N LEU A 238 -31.93 35.41 11.31
CA LEU A 238 -31.28 36.15 12.43
C LEU A 238 -31.91 35.97 13.83
N SER A 239 -31.18 35.80 14.94
CA SER A 239 -29.72 35.86 15.26
C SER A 239 -29.32 34.63 16.13
N ILE A 240 -28.07 34.13 16.19
CA ILE A 240 -26.83 34.59 16.89
C ILE A 240 -26.96 34.63 18.43
N GLU A 241 -25.84 34.37 19.11
CA GLU A 241 -25.54 34.42 20.56
C GLU A 241 -25.81 33.12 21.36
N SER A 242 -25.11 32.79 22.46
CA SER A 242 -23.66 32.66 22.78
C SER A 242 -23.48 32.71 24.31
N GLU A 243 -22.70 31.78 24.87
CA GLU A 243 -22.01 31.83 26.19
C GLU A 243 -22.75 32.30 27.46
N VAL A 244 -22.84 31.42 28.45
CA VAL A 244 -22.65 31.75 29.89
C VAL A 244 -21.94 30.57 30.58
N ASP A 245 -20.76 30.81 31.15
CA ASP A 245 -20.11 29.93 32.13
C ASP A 245 -20.73 30.12 33.53
N THR A 246 -20.81 29.06 34.35
CA THR A 246 -20.16 29.09 35.68
C THR A 246 -20.01 27.72 36.37
N ASP A 247 -18.82 27.61 36.94
CA ASP A 247 -18.10 26.53 37.60
C ASP A 247 -18.67 26.05 38.97
N SER A 248 -17.99 25.03 39.53
CA SER A 248 -17.71 24.86 40.97
C SER A 248 -18.66 24.05 41.88
N SER A 249 -18.26 22.78 42.11
CA SER A 249 -18.08 22.18 43.47
C SER A 249 -19.35 21.74 44.26
N ALA A 250 -19.30 20.87 45.29
CA ALA A 250 -18.27 19.94 45.78
C ALA A 250 -18.83 18.99 46.88
N LEU A 251 -18.29 17.76 46.96
CA LEU A 251 -18.15 16.92 48.19
C LEU A 251 -19.49 16.55 48.89
N GLU A 252 -19.64 15.65 49.89
CA GLU A 252 -18.88 14.55 50.52
C GLU A 252 -19.96 13.61 51.19
N ALA A 253 -19.77 12.47 51.88
CA ALA A 253 -18.61 11.69 52.34
C ALA A 253 -19.06 10.33 52.94
N LYS A 254 -18.17 9.31 52.92
CA LYS A 254 -17.88 8.33 54.03
C LYS A 254 -19.06 7.42 54.51
N GLN A 255 -18.91 6.33 55.27
CA GLN A 255 -17.81 5.41 55.69
C GLN A 255 -18.48 3.99 55.82
N GLU A 256 -17.92 2.88 56.33
CA GLU A 256 -16.73 2.56 57.14
C GLU A 256 -16.23 1.12 56.87
N ASP A 257 -15.21 0.66 57.60
CA ASP A 257 -14.53 -0.64 57.43
C ASP A 257 -15.24 -1.84 58.12
N ASN A 258 -14.79 -3.06 57.79
CA ASN A 258 -14.13 -3.89 58.83
C ASN A 258 -13.23 -5.03 58.33
N LYS A 259 -12.47 -5.60 59.27
CA LYS A 259 -11.52 -6.73 59.14
C LYS A 259 -12.29 -8.08 59.27
N GLU A 260 -11.72 -9.31 59.32
CA GLU A 260 -10.40 -9.75 59.78
C GLU A 260 -10.00 -11.17 59.29
N GLN A 261 -8.87 -11.66 59.81
CA GLN A 261 -7.92 -12.67 59.33
C GLN A 261 -8.34 -14.16 59.29
N ALA A 262 -7.45 -14.96 58.68
CA ALA A 262 -6.93 -16.27 59.17
C ALA A 262 -7.61 -17.63 58.83
N SER A 263 -6.94 -18.33 57.89
CA SER A 263 -6.41 -19.71 58.02
C SER A 263 -7.29 -20.97 58.09
N ASN A 264 -6.82 -21.96 57.30
CA ASN A 264 -6.59 -23.38 57.63
C ASN A 264 -7.62 -24.50 57.39
N VAL A 265 -7.06 -25.61 56.86
CA VAL A 265 -7.34 -27.04 57.09
C VAL A 265 -8.42 -27.76 56.24
N ASP A 266 -7.89 -28.67 55.41
CA ASP A 266 -8.32 -30.01 54.97
C ASP A 266 -9.74 -30.28 54.41
N LYS A 267 -9.74 -30.71 53.14
CA LYS A 267 -10.27 -32.04 52.74
C LYS A 267 -9.66 -32.53 51.43
#